data_AF-A0A9E3F5V5-F1
#
_entry.id   AF-A0A9E3F5V5-F1
#
_cell.length_a   1.000
_cell.length_b   1.000
_cell.length_c   1.000
_cell.angle_alpha   90.00
_cell.angle_beta   90.00
_cell.angle_gamma   90.00
#
_symmetry.space_group_name_H-M   'P 1'
#
loop_
_entity.id
_entity.type
_entity.pdbx_description
1 polymer ?
#
loop_
_entity_poly.entity_id
_entity_poly.type
_entity_poly.pdbx_seq_one_letter_code
_entity_poly.pdbx_strand_id
1 'polypeptide(L)'
;NGPSRLASFDSAFRAVTAHSSGPLLLYFTGHGGPAADGGYDNNEYDMWGGDALTVKRLAAHIDTLPPRTPVIVVMVECFSGGFGNLLFAGGDPDGPVTDKDLCGFFAAIPTREAAGCTAEVNEANYRDFTSYFFAALSGRDRLGRPVTGADYDGDGKVGMNEAFAYALIHDVSIDTPVCTSDVFLRRFVKIPDEVVFATPYRSVLQWASPAQRAAMEGLSKALGYREESRLATAYARVRQMTGEREDEEDERDAQIIRFARAAKSVVLAHRLPAICDAPTQARYAALLAAEAGDPLRPQ
;
A
#
# COMPACT_ATOMS: atom_id res chain seq x y z
N ASN A 1 1.43 -26.63 9.32
CA ASN A 1 0.64 -26.68 8.07
C ASN A 1 -0.71 -27.30 8.35
N GLY A 2 -1.74 -26.46 8.36
CA GLY A 2 -3.16 -26.81 8.51
C GLY A 2 -3.97 -25.78 7.71
N PRO A 3 -5.31 -25.88 7.66
CA PRO A 3 -6.11 -24.87 6.96
C PRO A 3 -5.83 -23.48 7.55
N SER A 4 -5.85 -22.45 6.71
CA SER A 4 -5.73 -21.04 7.14
C SER A 4 -7.00 -20.66 7.88
N ARG A 5 -7.12 -21.15 9.12
CA ARG A 5 -8.16 -20.86 10.11
C ARG A 5 -7.59 -19.98 11.19
N LEU A 6 -8.46 -19.30 11.91
CA LEU A 6 -8.06 -18.35 12.93
C LEU A 6 -7.22 -19.00 14.04
N ALA A 7 -7.64 -20.18 14.51
CA ALA A 7 -6.89 -20.93 15.51
C ALA A 7 -5.46 -21.31 15.07
N SER A 8 -5.29 -21.62 13.77
CA SER A 8 -3.97 -21.92 13.19
C SER A 8 -3.09 -20.68 13.16
N PHE A 9 -3.67 -19.54 12.76
CA PHE A 9 -3.00 -18.24 12.75
C PHE A 9 -2.56 -17.83 14.16
N ASP A 10 -3.46 -17.91 15.14
CA ASP A 10 -3.17 -17.60 16.55
C ASP A 10 -2.00 -18.44 17.07
N SER A 11 -1.98 -19.73 16.73
CA SER A 11 -0.89 -20.63 17.14
C SER A 11 0.43 -20.29 16.47
N ALA A 12 0.41 -19.98 15.17
CA ALA A 12 1.60 -19.59 14.42
C ALA A 12 2.17 -18.25 14.92
N PHE A 13 1.31 -17.26 15.16
CA PHE A 13 1.72 -15.94 15.64
C PHE A 13 2.33 -16.01 17.05
N ARG A 14 1.75 -16.82 17.96
CA ARG A 14 2.36 -17.10 19.28
C ARG A 14 3.75 -17.73 19.14
N ALA A 15 3.93 -18.67 18.22
CA ALA A 15 5.22 -19.30 17.99
C ALA A 15 6.25 -18.29 17.48
N VAL A 16 5.87 -17.43 16.53
CA VAL A 16 6.72 -16.33 16.04
C VAL A 16 7.09 -15.38 17.16
N THR A 17 6.13 -14.96 17.98
CA THR A 17 6.34 -14.05 19.12
C THR A 17 7.35 -14.61 20.13
N ALA A 18 7.32 -15.93 20.36
CA ALA A 18 8.22 -16.58 21.31
C ALA A 18 9.66 -16.77 20.79
N HIS A 19 9.89 -16.73 19.47
CA HIS A 19 11.17 -17.11 18.86
C HIS A 19 11.79 -16.04 17.94
N SER A 20 11.06 -14.98 17.61
CA SER A 20 11.55 -13.94 16.70
C SER A 20 12.58 -13.04 17.39
N SER A 21 13.72 -12.85 16.73
CA SER A 21 14.76 -11.88 17.10
C SER A 21 15.06 -10.88 15.98
N GLY A 22 14.27 -10.90 14.89
CA GLY A 22 14.48 -10.07 13.71
C GLY A 22 13.18 -9.52 13.12
N PRO A 23 13.28 -8.83 11.96
CA PRO A 23 12.12 -8.32 11.24
C PRO A 23 11.12 -9.43 10.88
N LEU A 24 9.83 -9.11 10.97
CA LEU A 24 8.74 -9.99 10.62
C LEU A 24 8.06 -9.50 9.34
N LEU A 25 8.12 -10.30 8.27
CA LEU A 25 7.29 -10.10 7.09
C LEU A 25 6.02 -10.93 7.22
N LEU A 26 4.88 -10.26 7.29
CA LEU A 26 3.55 -10.85 7.21
C LEU A 26 3.03 -10.65 5.79
N TYR A 27 2.88 -11.74 5.06
CA TYR A 27 2.38 -11.73 3.68
C TYR A 27 1.04 -12.46 3.59
N PHE A 28 0.01 -11.74 3.14
CA PHE A 28 -1.35 -12.24 2.99
C PHE A 28 -1.78 -12.14 1.52
N THR A 29 -2.35 -13.21 1.00
CA THR A 29 -2.94 -13.28 -0.34
C THR A 29 -4.19 -14.14 -0.27
N GLY A 30 -5.31 -13.63 -0.78
CA GLY A 30 -6.60 -14.32 -0.66
C GLY A 30 -7.79 -13.40 -0.90
N HIS A 31 -8.89 -13.71 -0.20
CA HIS A 31 -10.11 -12.91 -0.24
C HIS A 31 -10.19 -11.99 0.98
N GLY A 32 -10.94 -10.90 0.82
CA GLY A 32 -11.18 -9.95 1.89
C GLY A 32 -12.46 -9.17 1.63
N GLY A 33 -12.96 -8.55 2.68
CA GLY A 33 -14.24 -7.87 2.68
C GLY A 33 -14.24 -6.59 3.52
N PRO A 34 -15.27 -5.75 3.37
CA PRO A 34 -15.56 -4.73 4.37
C PRO A 34 -15.81 -5.37 5.74
N ALA A 35 -15.75 -4.56 6.80
CA ALA A 35 -16.15 -5.03 8.11
C ALA A 35 -17.60 -5.54 8.09
N ALA A 36 -17.93 -6.47 9.00
CA ALA A 36 -19.27 -7.07 9.09
C ALA A 36 -20.42 -6.05 9.28
N ASP A 37 -20.13 -4.84 9.76
CA ASP A 37 -21.09 -3.73 9.88
C ASP A 37 -21.22 -2.87 8.60
N GLY A 38 -20.53 -3.25 7.53
CA GLY A 38 -20.44 -2.53 6.26
C GLY A 38 -19.45 -1.36 6.27
N GLY A 39 -18.77 -1.10 7.39
CA GLY A 39 -17.72 -0.09 7.50
C GLY A 39 -16.40 -0.54 6.86
N TYR A 40 -15.50 0.42 6.64
CA TYR A 40 -14.19 0.16 6.00
C TYR A 40 -12.99 0.27 6.95
N ASP A 41 -13.23 0.59 8.22
CA ASP A 41 -12.16 0.84 9.19
C ASP A 41 -11.62 -0.44 9.83
N ASN A 42 -12.41 -1.53 9.80
CA ASN A 42 -12.06 -2.82 10.37
C ASN A 42 -12.28 -3.95 9.36
N ASN A 43 -11.82 -3.73 8.12
CA ASN A 43 -11.86 -4.70 7.03
C ASN A 43 -11.27 -6.05 7.46
N GLU A 44 -11.64 -7.08 6.73
CA GLU A 44 -11.31 -8.44 7.05
C GLU A 44 -10.63 -9.17 5.91
N TYR A 45 -9.72 -10.07 6.30
CA TYR A 45 -9.17 -11.09 5.44
C TYR A 45 -9.92 -12.40 5.72
N ASP A 46 -10.46 -12.99 4.66
CA ASP A 46 -11.29 -14.19 4.76
C ASP A 46 -10.44 -15.42 5.06
N MET A 47 -10.86 -16.19 6.05
CA MET A 47 -10.20 -17.42 6.45
C MET A 47 -11.12 -18.63 6.25
N TRP A 48 -10.53 -19.81 6.23
CA TRP A 48 -11.29 -21.04 5.99
C TRP A 48 -12.30 -21.29 7.13
N GLY A 49 -13.47 -21.80 6.77
CA GLY A 49 -14.51 -22.17 7.75
C GLY A 49 -15.34 -21.00 8.26
N GLY A 50 -15.34 -19.86 7.56
CA GLY A 50 -16.09 -18.66 7.94
C GLY A 50 -15.41 -17.84 9.05
N ASP A 51 -14.15 -18.17 9.36
CA ASP A 51 -13.29 -17.35 10.19
C ASP A 51 -12.87 -16.08 9.41
N ALA A 52 -12.52 -15.02 10.13
CA ALA A 52 -12.03 -13.78 9.55
C ALA A 52 -10.91 -13.18 10.42
N LEU A 53 -9.85 -12.69 9.77
CA LEU A 53 -8.81 -11.90 10.41
C LEU A 53 -9.09 -10.41 10.14
N THR A 54 -9.66 -9.72 11.11
CA THR A 54 -9.95 -8.28 11.02
C THR A 54 -8.72 -7.41 11.34
N VAL A 55 -8.70 -6.14 10.91
CA VAL A 55 -7.69 -5.13 11.31
C VAL A 55 -7.44 -5.13 12.82
N LYS A 56 -8.50 -4.98 13.64
CA LYS A 56 -8.38 -4.91 15.11
C LYS A 56 -7.76 -6.15 15.72
N ARG A 57 -8.08 -7.33 15.16
CA ARG A 57 -7.51 -8.60 15.61
C ARG A 57 -6.03 -8.70 15.26
N LEU A 58 -5.65 -8.35 14.03
CA LEU A 58 -4.24 -8.34 13.63
C LEU A 58 -3.44 -7.32 14.46
N ALA A 59 -3.99 -6.13 14.74
CA ALA A 59 -3.40 -5.15 15.64
C ALA A 59 -3.13 -5.75 17.04
N ALA A 60 -4.11 -6.44 17.61
CA ALA A 60 -3.95 -7.11 18.91
C ALA A 60 -2.84 -8.17 18.90
N HIS A 61 -2.64 -8.90 17.80
CA HIS A 61 -1.51 -9.82 17.66
C HIS A 61 -0.18 -9.07 17.59
N ILE A 62 -0.07 -8.04 16.75
CA ILE A 62 1.14 -7.21 16.61
C ILE A 62 1.52 -6.57 17.95
N ASP A 63 0.54 -6.20 18.78
CA ASP A 63 0.78 -5.65 20.11
C ASP A 63 1.50 -6.64 21.04
N THR A 64 1.33 -7.95 20.85
CA THR A 64 2.04 -8.99 21.63
C THR A 64 3.51 -9.18 21.25
N LEU A 65 3.95 -8.64 20.11
CA LEU A 65 5.34 -8.75 19.69
C LEU A 65 6.30 -8.01 20.64
N PRO A 66 7.54 -8.50 20.80
CA PRO A 66 8.56 -7.81 21.57
C PRO A 66 8.71 -6.34 21.15
N PRO A 67 9.06 -5.44 22.09
CA PRO A 67 9.32 -4.05 21.75
C PRO A 67 10.38 -3.94 20.63
N ARG A 68 10.12 -3.08 19.65
CA ARG A 68 11.01 -2.81 18.50
C ARG A 68 11.17 -3.95 17.49
N THR A 69 10.35 -5.01 17.51
CA THR A 69 10.30 -5.94 16.37
C THR A 69 9.78 -5.19 15.15
N PRO A 70 10.58 -5.04 14.06
CA PRO A 70 10.08 -4.44 12.83
C PRO A 70 9.05 -5.38 12.18
N VAL A 71 7.91 -4.82 11.77
CA VAL A 71 6.82 -5.57 11.13
C VAL A 71 6.53 -4.97 9.78
N ILE A 72 6.57 -5.82 8.75
CA ILE A 72 6.26 -5.46 7.38
C ILE A 72 5.03 -6.24 6.99
N VAL A 73 3.96 -5.55 6.61
CA VAL A 73 2.68 -6.18 6.25
C VAL A 73 2.43 -5.97 4.77
N VAL A 74 2.36 -7.05 4.00
CA VAL A 74 1.98 -7.01 2.58
C VAL A 74 0.69 -7.79 2.43
N MET A 75 -0.36 -7.14 1.93
CA MET A 75 -1.69 -7.75 1.79
C MET A 75 -2.22 -7.54 0.37
N VAL A 76 -2.63 -8.63 -0.26
CA VAL A 76 -3.22 -8.64 -1.59
C VAL A 76 -4.53 -9.41 -1.56
N GLU A 77 -5.56 -8.63 -1.24
CA GLU A 77 -6.96 -8.97 -1.26
C GLU A 77 -7.80 -7.71 -1.44
N CYS A 78 -9.08 -7.89 -1.77
CA CYS A 78 -10.06 -6.82 -1.82
C CYS A 78 -10.11 -6.07 -0.47
N PHE A 79 -10.25 -4.75 -0.51
CA PHE A 79 -10.37 -3.89 0.67
C PHE A 79 -9.13 -3.86 1.60
N SER A 80 -8.02 -4.48 1.21
CA SER A 80 -6.77 -4.58 1.98
C SER A 80 -6.26 -3.25 2.54
N GLY A 81 -6.49 -2.12 1.86
CA GLY A 81 -6.07 -0.80 2.33
C GLY A 81 -6.64 -0.39 3.69
N GLY A 82 -7.74 -1.02 4.15
CA GLY A 82 -8.27 -0.81 5.51
C GLY A 82 -7.28 -1.25 6.60
N PHE A 83 -6.43 -2.23 6.31
CA PHE A 83 -5.35 -2.65 7.22
C PHE A 83 -4.24 -1.62 7.36
N GLY A 84 -4.24 -0.52 6.59
CA GLY A 84 -3.43 0.64 6.89
C GLY A 84 -3.70 1.25 8.27
N ASN A 85 -4.88 0.96 8.85
CA ASN A 85 -5.23 1.36 10.21
C ASN A 85 -4.40 0.66 11.30
N LEU A 86 -3.60 -0.37 10.97
CA LEU A 86 -2.59 -0.96 11.88
C LEU A 86 -1.56 0.05 12.39
N LEU A 87 -1.43 1.22 11.73
CA LEU A 87 -0.62 2.33 12.23
C LEU A 87 -1.16 2.97 13.51
N PHE A 88 -2.40 2.71 13.89
CA PHE A 88 -3.05 3.32 15.03
C PHE A 88 -3.34 2.27 16.10
N ALA A 89 -3.31 2.70 17.37
CA ALA A 89 -3.48 1.80 18.50
C ALA A 89 -4.76 0.97 18.38
N GLY A 90 -4.63 -0.35 18.52
CA GLY A 90 -5.73 -1.29 18.37
C GLY A 90 -6.35 -1.38 16.98
N GLY A 91 -5.72 -0.80 15.94
CA GLY A 91 -6.28 -0.74 14.59
C GLY A 91 -7.42 0.28 14.44
N ASP A 92 -7.51 1.26 15.35
CA ASP A 92 -8.55 2.28 15.35
C ASP A 92 -8.05 3.58 14.67
N PRO A 93 -8.59 4.00 13.50
CA PRO A 93 -8.12 5.20 12.80
C PRO A 93 -8.25 6.49 13.60
N ASP A 94 -9.12 6.54 14.61
CA ASP A 94 -9.26 7.69 15.50
C ASP A 94 -8.30 7.64 16.70
N GLY A 95 -7.66 6.49 16.93
CA GLY A 95 -6.66 6.27 17.97
C GLY A 95 -5.32 6.98 17.72
N PRO A 96 -4.44 7.01 18.74
CA PRO A 96 -3.08 7.51 18.58
C PRO A 96 -2.26 6.61 17.66
N VAL A 97 -1.23 7.16 17.02
CA VAL A 97 -0.27 6.35 16.25
C VAL A 97 0.48 5.42 17.19
N THR A 98 0.59 4.15 16.82
CA THR A 98 1.33 3.15 17.58
C THR A 98 2.83 3.45 17.61
N ASP A 99 3.53 3.03 18.66
CA ASP A 99 4.99 3.10 18.79
C ASP A 99 5.72 1.94 18.11
N LYS A 100 4.98 0.96 17.57
CA LYS A 100 5.53 -0.17 16.82
C LYS A 100 6.27 0.29 15.57
N ASP A 101 7.36 -0.40 15.24
CA ASP A 101 8.06 -0.25 13.97
C ASP A 101 7.30 -1.07 12.92
N LEU A 102 6.36 -0.41 12.23
CA LEU A 102 5.42 -1.05 11.31
C LEU A 102 5.30 -0.24 10.03
N CYS A 103 5.48 -0.91 8.91
CA CYS A 103 5.09 -0.41 7.60
C CYS A 103 4.28 -1.47 6.84
N GLY A 104 3.50 -1.03 5.86
CA GLY A 104 2.69 -1.95 5.08
C GLY A 104 2.32 -1.46 3.69
N PHE A 105 2.01 -2.43 2.84
CA PHE A 105 1.67 -2.26 1.43
C PHE A 105 0.44 -3.13 1.11
N PHE A 106 -0.57 -2.52 0.53
CA PHE A 106 -1.89 -3.11 0.34
C PHE A 106 -2.29 -2.98 -1.13
N ALA A 107 -2.85 -4.02 -1.73
CA ALA A 107 -3.16 -4.06 -3.17
C ALA A 107 -4.31 -3.11 -3.59
N ALA A 108 -5.22 -2.75 -2.68
CA ALA A 108 -6.34 -1.87 -2.98
C ALA A 108 -6.60 -0.84 -1.89
N ILE A 109 -7.30 0.25 -2.23
CA ILE A 109 -7.83 1.20 -1.23
C ILE A 109 -8.90 0.53 -0.34
N PRO A 110 -9.20 1.07 0.86
CA PRO A 110 -10.11 0.42 1.82
C PRO A 110 -11.52 0.10 1.30
N THR A 111 -11.95 0.73 0.20
CA THR A 111 -13.32 0.66 -0.34
C THR A 111 -13.39 0.04 -1.74
N ARG A 112 -12.31 -0.63 -2.20
CA ARG A 112 -12.26 -1.25 -3.53
C ARG A 112 -11.78 -2.68 -3.49
N GLU A 113 -12.22 -3.43 -4.48
CA GLU A 113 -11.73 -4.77 -4.79
C GLU A 113 -10.31 -4.73 -5.38
N ALA A 114 -9.66 -5.88 -5.36
CA ALA A 114 -8.31 -6.13 -5.84
C ALA A 114 -8.30 -7.30 -6.83
N ALA A 115 -7.31 -7.35 -7.71
CA ALA A 115 -7.06 -8.45 -8.63
C ALA A 115 -6.44 -9.65 -7.90
N GLY A 116 -7.18 -10.27 -6.97
CA GLY A 116 -6.73 -11.44 -6.22
C GLY A 116 -7.36 -12.77 -6.67
N CYS A 117 -8.44 -12.72 -7.44
CA CYS A 117 -9.32 -13.87 -7.70
C CYS A 117 -9.24 -14.39 -9.14
N THR A 118 -8.05 -14.50 -9.72
CA THR A 118 -7.94 -15.14 -11.03
C THR A 118 -8.03 -16.66 -10.86
N ALA A 119 -8.89 -17.34 -11.63
CA ALA A 119 -8.93 -18.81 -11.68
C ALA A 119 -7.72 -19.40 -12.43
N GLU A 120 -6.71 -18.58 -12.70
CA GLU A 120 -5.56 -18.94 -13.52
C GLU A 120 -4.69 -19.95 -12.78
N VAL A 121 -4.62 -21.16 -13.31
CA VAL A 121 -3.77 -22.22 -12.74
C VAL A 121 -2.30 -22.07 -13.13
N ASN A 122 -2.00 -21.18 -14.08
CA ASN A 122 -0.64 -20.94 -14.55
C ASN A 122 -0.03 -19.72 -13.86
N GLU A 123 1.05 -19.92 -13.12
CA GLU A 123 1.84 -18.88 -12.47
C GLU A 123 2.22 -17.70 -13.40
N ALA A 124 2.39 -17.97 -14.70
CA ALA A 124 2.70 -16.95 -15.71
C ALA A 124 1.57 -15.94 -15.96
N ASN A 125 0.34 -16.25 -15.53
CA ASN A 125 -0.85 -15.43 -15.73
C ASN A 125 -1.22 -14.61 -14.49
N TYR A 126 -0.52 -14.79 -13.36
CA TYR A 126 -0.72 -13.97 -12.16
C TYR A 126 -0.07 -12.60 -12.33
N ARG A 127 -0.91 -11.57 -12.44
CA ARG A 127 -0.49 -10.18 -12.70
C ARG A 127 -1.07 -9.20 -11.68
N ASP A 128 -1.11 -9.61 -10.42
CA ASP A 128 -1.51 -8.75 -9.31
C ASP A 128 -0.37 -7.82 -8.85
N PHE A 129 -0.70 -6.86 -7.98
CA PHE A 129 0.24 -5.92 -7.35
C PHE A 129 1.54 -6.59 -6.86
N THR A 130 1.45 -7.76 -6.22
CA THR A 130 2.59 -8.41 -5.57
C THR A 130 3.50 -9.12 -6.55
N SER A 131 2.99 -9.58 -7.69
CA SER A 131 3.81 -10.06 -8.81
C SER A 131 4.81 -8.99 -9.24
N TYR A 132 4.41 -7.72 -9.30
CA TYR A 132 5.30 -6.61 -9.70
C TYR A 132 6.16 -6.11 -8.55
N PHE A 133 5.58 -5.97 -7.35
CA PHE A 133 6.27 -5.51 -6.15
C PHE A 133 7.47 -6.42 -5.80
N PHE A 134 7.24 -7.72 -5.65
CA PHE A 134 8.32 -8.66 -5.32
C PHE A 134 9.29 -8.86 -6.47
N ALA A 135 8.84 -8.71 -7.73
CA ALA A 135 9.74 -8.79 -8.87
C ALA A 135 10.73 -7.63 -8.92
N ALA A 136 10.27 -6.42 -8.63
CA ALA A 136 11.13 -5.25 -8.49
C ALA A 136 12.13 -5.43 -7.33
N LEU A 137 11.64 -5.84 -6.16
CA LEU A 137 12.46 -5.98 -4.95
C LEU A 137 13.53 -7.08 -5.07
N SER A 138 13.16 -8.24 -5.62
CA SER A 138 14.09 -9.37 -5.79
C SER A 138 14.96 -9.25 -7.06
N GLY A 139 14.60 -8.36 -8.00
CA GLY A 139 15.22 -8.27 -9.33
C GLY A 139 14.88 -9.43 -10.25
N ARG A 140 13.88 -10.25 -9.92
CA ARG A 140 13.42 -11.39 -10.73
C ARG A 140 11.91 -11.56 -10.64
N ASP A 141 11.26 -11.79 -11.76
CA ASP A 141 9.83 -12.14 -11.74
C ASP A 141 9.58 -13.58 -11.29
N ARG A 142 8.30 -13.96 -11.24
CA ARG A 142 7.85 -15.30 -10.80
C ARG A 142 8.39 -16.44 -11.67
N LEU A 143 8.82 -16.15 -12.90
CA LEU A 143 9.44 -17.11 -13.81
C LEU A 143 10.98 -17.09 -13.73
N GLY A 144 11.53 -16.34 -12.78
CA GLY A 144 12.96 -16.16 -12.58
C GLY A 144 13.62 -15.24 -13.62
N ARG A 145 12.85 -14.56 -14.47
CA ARG A 145 13.40 -13.66 -15.49
C ARG A 145 13.89 -12.38 -14.83
N PRO A 146 15.03 -11.80 -15.26
CA PRO A 146 15.55 -10.57 -14.67
C PRO A 146 14.55 -9.41 -14.80
N VAL A 147 14.37 -8.67 -13.71
CA VAL A 147 13.64 -7.39 -13.64
C VAL A 147 14.64 -6.28 -13.31
N THR A 148 14.55 -5.17 -14.03
CA THR A 148 15.47 -4.03 -13.92
C THR A 148 14.70 -2.72 -14.01
N GLY A 149 15.33 -1.60 -13.62
CA GLY A 149 14.73 -0.27 -13.72
C GLY A 149 13.83 0.12 -12.54
N ALA A 150 13.94 -0.59 -11.42
CA ALA A 150 13.27 -0.25 -10.17
C ALA A 150 14.12 0.61 -9.22
N ASP A 151 15.46 0.66 -9.40
CA ASP A 151 16.36 1.55 -8.66
C ASP A 151 16.21 2.97 -9.24
N TYR A 152 15.32 3.76 -8.63
CA TYR A 152 14.93 5.09 -9.07
C TYR A 152 15.81 6.18 -8.48
N ASP A 153 16.44 5.95 -7.32
CA ASP A 153 17.37 6.92 -6.72
C ASP A 153 18.85 6.68 -7.08
N GLY A 154 19.17 5.53 -7.68
CA GLY A 154 20.48 5.20 -8.23
C GLY A 154 21.50 4.76 -7.18
N ASP A 155 21.05 4.29 -6.01
CA ASP A 155 21.94 3.84 -4.93
C ASP A 155 22.47 2.40 -5.11
N GLY A 156 22.02 1.70 -6.15
CA GLY A 156 22.40 0.33 -6.48
C GLY A 156 21.61 -0.75 -5.74
N LYS A 157 20.59 -0.37 -4.97
CA LYS A 157 19.66 -1.25 -4.28
C LYS A 157 18.23 -0.89 -4.72
N VAL A 158 17.26 -1.71 -4.31
CA VAL A 158 15.84 -1.43 -4.54
C VAL A 158 15.16 -1.56 -3.18
N GLY A 159 14.60 -0.45 -2.69
CA GLY A 159 13.78 -0.43 -1.48
C GLY A 159 12.33 -0.84 -1.74
N MET A 160 11.56 -1.15 -0.69
CA MET A 160 10.13 -1.44 -0.86
C MET A 160 9.33 -0.25 -1.42
N ASN A 161 9.72 0.98 -1.12
CA ASN A 161 9.15 2.22 -1.68
C ASN A 161 9.33 2.31 -3.20
N GLU A 162 10.48 1.88 -3.70
CA GLU A 162 10.79 1.81 -5.12
C GLU A 162 10.08 0.64 -5.79
N ALA A 163 10.04 -0.52 -5.13
CA ALA A 163 9.24 -1.66 -5.57
C ALA A 163 7.74 -1.32 -5.65
N PHE A 164 7.23 -0.53 -4.71
CA PHE A 164 5.87 0.01 -4.73
C PHE A 164 5.66 0.95 -5.92
N ALA A 165 6.56 1.91 -6.14
CA ALA A 165 6.50 2.79 -7.31
C ALA A 165 6.55 2.01 -8.63
N TYR A 166 7.39 0.99 -8.72
CA TYR A 166 7.46 0.10 -9.88
C TYR A 166 6.12 -0.62 -10.09
N ALA A 167 5.54 -1.19 -9.03
CA ALA A 167 4.23 -1.84 -9.12
C ALA A 167 3.14 -0.87 -9.60
N LEU A 168 3.09 0.37 -9.09
CA LEU A 168 2.12 1.37 -9.54
C LEU A 168 2.17 1.62 -11.06
N ILE A 169 3.37 1.58 -11.66
CA ILE A 169 3.60 1.83 -13.09
C ILE A 169 3.29 0.60 -13.95
N HIS A 170 3.71 -0.57 -13.49
CA HIS A 170 3.79 -1.78 -14.32
C HIS A 170 2.62 -2.75 -14.12
N ASP A 171 1.91 -2.65 -13.00
CA ASP A 171 0.72 -3.43 -12.73
C ASP A 171 -0.38 -3.10 -13.75
N VAL A 172 -0.82 -4.11 -14.47
CA VAL A 172 -1.86 -4.00 -15.49
C VAL A 172 -3.25 -4.33 -14.96
N SER A 173 -3.37 -4.76 -13.71
CA SER A 173 -4.62 -5.16 -13.10
C SER A 173 -5.45 -3.96 -12.61
N ILE A 174 -6.61 -4.25 -12.02
CA ILE A 174 -7.52 -3.28 -11.40
C ILE A 174 -7.05 -2.77 -10.02
N ASP A 175 -5.91 -3.27 -9.52
CA ASP A 175 -5.41 -2.95 -8.19
C ASP A 175 -5.21 -1.44 -7.99
N THR A 176 -5.42 -0.95 -6.77
CA THR A 176 -5.22 0.47 -6.44
C THR A 176 -4.33 0.59 -5.22
N PRO A 177 -3.03 0.23 -5.34
CA PRO A 177 -2.22 -0.03 -4.17
C PRO A 177 -2.03 1.20 -3.29
N VAL A 178 -1.90 0.97 -1.99
CA VAL A 178 -1.63 1.99 -0.97
C VAL A 178 -0.57 1.52 -0.01
N CYS A 179 0.19 2.47 0.54
CA CYS A 179 1.17 2.20 1.58
C CYS A 179 0.81 2.90 2.89
N THR A 180 1.48 2.54 3.97
CA THR A 180 1.24 3.12 5.30
C THR A 180 1.48 4.65 5.34
N SER A 181 2.48 5.16 4.62
CA SER A 181 2.75 6.60 4.55
C SER A 181 1.62 7.38 3.89
N ASP A 182 0.91 6.77 2.93
CA ASP A 182 -0.32 7.31 2.34
C ASP A 182 -1.44 7.47 3.38
N VAL A 183 -1.62 6.46 4.24
CA VAL A 183 -2.64 6.45 5.30
C VAL A 183 -2.30 7.49 6.36
N PHE A 184 -1.03 7.54 6.78
CA PHE A 184 -0.54 8.54 7.73
C PHE A 184 -0.82 9.96 7.26
N LEU A 185 -0.43 10.30 6.02
CA LEU A 185 -0.66 11.64 5.46
C LEU A 185 -2.14 12.02 5.44
N ARG A 186 -3.02 11.08 5.05
CA ARG A 186 -4.47 11.32 4.99
C ARG A 186 -5.07 11.51 6.38
N ARG A 187 -4.46 10.96 7.45
CA ARG A 187 -4.89 11.16 8.83
C ARG A 187 -4.50 12.53 9.39
N PHE A 188 -3.29 12.99 9.13
CA PHE A 188 -2.73 14.18 9.79
C PHE A 188 -2.77 15.45 8.95
N VAL A 189 -2.77 15.33 7.62
CA VAL A 189 -2.74 16.48 6.70
C VAL A 189 -4.13 16.65 6.07
N LYS A 190 -5.00 17.40 6.74
CA LYS A 190 -6.38 17.65 6.29
C LYS A 190 -6.44 18.93 5.45
N ILE A 191 -6.35 18.77 4.14
CA ILE A 191 -6.47 19.84 3.15
C ILE A 191 -7.59 19.45 2.16
N PRO A 192 -8.47 20.37 1.73
CA PRO A 192 -9.49 20.09 0.73
C PRO A 192 -8.87 19.56 -0.57
N ASP A 193 -9.51 18.57 -1.18
CA ASP A 193 -9.00 17.94 -2.41
C ASP A 193 -8.90 18.95 -3.55
N GLU A 194 -9.82 19.91 -3.65
CA GLU A 194 -9.78 20.96 -4.65
C GLU A 194 -8.49 21.78 -4.56
N VAL A 195 -8.00 22.02 -3.34
CA VAL A 195 -6.72 22.74 -3.11
C VAL A 195 -5.54 21.84 -3.49
N VAL A 196 -5.59 20.56 -3.14
CA VAL A 196 -4.55 19.60 -3.47
C VAL A 196 -4.40 19.46 -4.99
N PHE A 197 -5.49 19.18 -5.69
CA PHE A 197 -5.48 18.88 -7.13
C PHE A 197 -5.40 20.12 -8.03
N ALA A 198 -5.54 21.33 -7.47
CA ALA A 198 -5.19 22.57 -8.15
C ALA A 198 -3.67 22.83 -8.20
N THR A 199 -2.85 22.03 -7.50
CA THR A 199 -1.40 22.19 -7.51
C THR A 199 -0.82 21.92 -8.90
N PRO A 200 0.03 22.83 -9.46
CA PRO A 200 0.69 22.60 -10.75
C PRO A 200 1.55 21.34 -10.75
N TYR A 201 1.46 20.53 -11.81
CA TYR A 201 2.20 19.27 -11.89
C TYR A 201 3.72 19.44 -11.72
N ARG A 202 4.31 20.50 -12.28
CA ARG A 202 5.74 20.82 -12.09
C ARG A 202 6.15 20.96 -10.62
N SER A 203 5.27 21.52 -9.79
CA SER A 203 5.51 21.72 -8.36
C SER A 203 5.48 20.38 -7.64
N VAL A 204 4.51 19.52 -7.97
CA VAL A 204 4.42 18.16 -7.41
C VAL A 204 5.67 17.35 -7.77
N LEU A 205 6.13 17.41 -9.02
CA LEU A 205 7.39 16.76 -9.39
C LEU A 205 8.58 17.28 -8.58
N GLN A 206 8.69 18.60 -8.37
CA GLN A 206 9.78 19.19 -7.60
C GLN A 206 9.84 18.67 -6.14
N TRP A 207 8.68 18.34 -5.56
CA TRP A 207 8.60 17.87 -4.17
C TRP A 207 8.69 16.35 -4.01
N ALA A 208 8.50 15.61 -5.10
CA ALA A 208 8.49 14.16 -5.09
C ALA A 208 9.87 13.56 -4.85
N SER A 209 9.93 12.45 -4.11
CA SER A 209 11.09 11.56 -4.11
C SER A 209 11.35 10.98 -5.51
N PRO A 210 12.55 10.41 -5.78
CA PRO A 210 12.82 9.76 -7.06
C PRO A 210 11.79 8.68 -7.43
N ALA A 211 11.44 7.80 -6.49
CA ALA A 211 10.41 6.78 -6.68
C ALA A 211 9.02 7.37 -6.98
N GLN A 212 8.59 8.39 -6.22
CA GLN A 212 7.31 9.08 -6.45
C GLN A 212 7.27 9.78 -7.81
N ARG A 213 8.37 10.41 -8.21
CA ARG A 213 8.53 11.04 -9.53
C ARG A 213 8.39 10.01 -10.63
N ALA A 214 9.08 8.88 -10.52
CA ALA A 214 9.01 7.79 -11.50
C ALA A 214 7.57 7.26 -11.63
N ALA A 215 6.88 7.02 -10.51
CA ALA A 215 5.49 6.60 -10.51
C ALA A 215 4.58 7.61 -11.22
N MET A 216 4.68 8.90 -10.89
CA MET A 216 3.87 9.94 -11.52
C MET A 216 4.17 10.10 -13.01
N GLU A 217 5.44 10.10 -13.42
CA GLU A 217 5.81 10.24 -14.83
C GLU A 217 5.41 9.01 -15.65
N GLY A 218 5.61 7.80 -15.12
CA GLY A 218 5.21 6.53 -15.73
C GLY A 218 3.69 6.45 -15.93
N LEU A 219 2.93 6.73 -14.87
CA LEU A 219 1.47 6.78 -14.93
C LEU A 219 0.97 7.90 -15.86
N SER A 220 1.54 9.11 -15.77
CA SER A 220 1.18 10.22 -16.67
C SER A 220 1.39 9.86 -18.13
N LYS A 221 2.48 9.13 -18.45
CA LYS A 221 2.78 8.63 -19.79
C LYS A 221 1.76 7.58 -20.24
N ALA A 222 1.47 6.58 -19.40
CA ALA A 222 0.45 5.56 -19.68
C ALA A 222 -0.93 6.20 -19.88
N LEU A 223 -1.24 7.23 -19.08
CA LEU A 223 -2.49 7.99 -19.13
C LEU A 223 -2.59 8.95 -20.33
N GLY A 224 -1.48 9.21 -21.03
CA GLY A 224 -1.42 10.23 -22.08
C GLY A 224 -1.59 11.66 -21.55
N TYR A 225 -1.43 11.87 -20.25
CA TYR A 225 -1.56 13.17 -19.61
C TYR A 225 -0.30 14.01 -19.82
N ARG A 226 -0.46 15.21 -20.39
CA ARG A 226 0.65 16.12 -20.76
C ARG A 226 0.50 17.55 -20.26
N GLU A 227 -0.72 17.94 -19.88
CA GLU A 227 -1.02 19.30 -19.44
C GLU A 227 -0.59 19.53 -17.98
N GLU A 228 -0.22 20.75 -17.59
CA GLU A 228 0.12 21.09 -16.19
C GLU A 228 -1.05 20.84 -15.22
N SER A 229 -2.29 20.87 -15.72
CA SER A 229 -3.52 20.63 -14.97
C SER A 229 -3.90 19.16 -14.81
N ARG A 230 -3.03 18.22 -15.22
CA ARG A 230 -3.34 16.78 -15.22
C ARG A 230 -3.78 16.20 -13.87
N LEU A 231 -3.37 16.81 -12.75
CA LEU A 231 -3.87 16.45 -11.41
C LEU A 231 -5.38 16.71 -11.28
N ALA A 232 -5.82 17.91 -11.68
CA ALA A 232 -7.23 18.27 -11.67
C ALA A 232 -8.04 17.39 -12.62
N THR A 233 -7.48 17.06 -13.81
CA THR A 233 -8.10 16.13 -14.76
C THR A 233 -8.30 14.75 -14.15
N ALA A 234 -7.26 14.19 -13.53
CA ALA A 234 -7.33 12.89 -12.88
C ALA A 234 -8.36 12.89 -11.74
N TYR A 235 -8.34 13.92 -10.89
CA TYR A 235 -9.28 14.04 -9.78
C TYR A 235 -10.74 14.17 -10.24
N ALA A 236 -11.00 14.99 -11.26
CA ALA A 236 -12.33 15.13 -11.84
C ALA A 236 -12.84 13.78 -12.35
N ARG A 237 -11.96 12.96 -12.92
CA ARG A 237 -12.32 11.62 -13.39
C ARG A 237 -12.58 10.65 -12.24
N VAL A 238 -11.74 10.64 -11.20
CA VAL A 238 -11.97 9.84 -9.98
C VAL A 238 -13.34 10.14 -9.36
N ARG A 239 -13.74 11.42 -9.31
CA ARG A 239 -15.06 11.83 -8.79
C ARG A 239 -16.26 11.33 -9.59
N GLN A 240 -16.06 10.97 -10.85
CA GLN A 240 -17.12 10.49 -11.75
C GLN A 240 -17.25 8.97 -11.75
N MET A 241 -16.35 8.25 -11.09
CA MET A 241 -16.40 6.79 -11.04
C MET A 241 -17.53 6.35 -10.09
N THR A 242 -18.68 5.99 -10.66
CA THR A 242 -19.82 5.40 -9.95
C THR A 242 -20.41 4.27 -10.79
N GLY A 243 -20.58 3.07 -10.21
CA GLY A 243 -21.26 1.94 -10.84
C GLY A 243 -20.35 0.82 -11.36
N GLU A 244 -20.97 -0.28 -11.80
CA GLU A 244 -20.33 -1.43 -12.47
C GLU A 244 -19.89 -1.02 -13.90
N ARG A 245 -18.65 -1.32 -14.28
CA ARG A 245 -18.03 -0.92 -15.56
C ARG A 245 -17.39 -2.14 -16.24
N GLU A 246 -17.00 -1.98 -17.51
CA GLU A 246 -16.29 -3.03 -18.27
C GLU A 246 -14.83 -3.19 -17.78
N ASP A 247 -14.30 -4.40 -17.81
CA ASP A 247 -12.97 -4.75 -17.25
C ASP A 247 -11.82 -3.83 -17.73
N GLU A 248 -11.79 -3.47 -19.03
CA GLU A 248 -10.76 -2.54 -19.57
C GLU A 248 -10.90 -1.12 -19.02
N GLU A 249 -12.14 -0.67 -18.74
CA GLU A 249 -12.37 0.62 -18.09
C GLU A 249 -11.89 0.60 -16.64
N ASP A 250 -11.98 -0.55 -15.96
CA ASP A 250 -11.53 -0.71 -14.57
C ASP A 250 -10.00 -0.69 -14.43
N GLU A 251 -9.25 -1.30 -15.35
CA GLU A 251 -7.79 -1.20 -15.38
C GLU A 251 -7.34 0.26 -15.61
N ARG A 252 -8.01 0.96 -16.54
CA ARG A 252 -7.71 2.35 -16.83
C ARG A 252 -8.08 3.28 -15.67
N ASP A 253 -9.22 3.05 -15.04
CA ASP A 253 -9.65 3.77 -13.85
C ASP A 253 -8.69 3.54 -12.69
N ALA A 254 -8.19 2.32 -12.51
CA ALA A 254 -7.18 1.98 -11.53
C ALA A 254 -5.89 2.81 -11.74
N GLN A 255 -5.40 2.93 -12.97
CA GLN A 255 -4.25 3.80 -13.29
C GLN A 255 -4.52 5.27 -12.94
N ILE A 256 -5.72 5.78 -13.21
CA ILE A 256 -6.11 7.16 -12.87
C ILE A 256 -6.15 7.34 -11.34
N ILE A 257 -6.69 6.37 -10.61
CA ILE A 257 -6.71 6.37 -9.13
C ILE A 257 -5.28 6.36 -8.59
N ARG A 258 -4.41 5.47 -9.08
CA ARG A 258 -2.98 5.40 -8.69
C ARG A 258 -2.30 6.75 -8.91
N PHE A 259 -2.50 7.37 -10.08
CA PHE A 259 -1.91 8.67 -10.40
C PHE A 259 -2.40 9.78 -9.46
N ALA A 260 -3.72 9.89 -9.27
CA ALA A 260 -4.31 10.91 -8.39
C ALA A 260 -3.84 10.73 -6.94
N ARG A 261 -3.76 9.49 -6.45
CA ARG A 261 -3.33 9.18 -5.09
C ARG A 261 -1.86 9.45 -4.85
N ALA A 262 -0.98 9.04 -5.78
CA ALA A 262 0.46 9.33 -5.69
C ALA A 262 0.72 10.84 -5.66
N ALA A 263 0.06 11.58 -6.57
CA ALA A 263 0.16 13.03 -6.61
C ALA A 263 -0.36 13.69 -5.31
N LYS A 264 -1.49 13.23 -4.79
CA LYS A 264 -2.03 13.71 -3.50
C LYS A 264 -1.03 13.47 -2.37
N SER A 265 -0.44 12.28 -2.26
CA SER A 265 0.53 11.97 -1.21
C SER A 265 1.76 12.89 -1.26
N VAL A 266 2.29 13.20 -2.44
CA VAL A 266 3.39 14.18 -2.59
C VAL A 266 2.99 15.57 -2.08
N VAL A 267 1.80 16.06 -2.45
CA VAL A 267 1.31 17.37 -1.99
C VAL A 267 1.10 17.38 -0.48
N LEU A 268 0.50 16.32 0.10
CA LEU A 268 0.29 16.23 1.54
C LEU A 268 1.63 16.17 2.30
N ALA A 269 2.60 15.40 1.81
CA ALA A 269 3.93 15.31 2.40
C ALA A 269 4.65 16.68 2.40
N HIS A 270 4.53 17.44 1.30
CA HIS A 270 5.09 18.80 1.23
C HIS A 270 4.45 19.77 2.24
N ARG A 271 3.15 19.59 2.54
CA ARG A 271 2.40 20.45 3.47
C ARG A 271 2.54 20.05 4.93
N LEU A 272 2.96 18.81 5.20
CA LEU A 272 3.05 18.23 6.53
C LEU A 272 3.88 19.10 7.51
N PRO A 273 5.07 19.64 7.17
CA PRO A 273 5.85 20.46 8.11
C PRO A 273 5.18 21.77 8.54
N ALA A 274 4.26 22.30 7.72
CA ALA A 274 3.54 23.53 8.02
C ALA A 274 2.26 23.29 8.86
N ILE A 275 1.79 22.03 8.92
CA ILE A 275 0.51 21.66 9.56
C ILE A 275 0.73 20.88 10.85
N CYS A 276 1.73 19.98 10.86
CA CYS A 276 1.93 19.02 11.93
C CYS A 276 3.10 19.43 12.84
N ASP A 277 3.06 18.99 14.09
CA ASP A 277 4.13 19.20 15.06
C ASP A 277 5.38 18.33 14.80
N ALA A 278 6.50 18.65 15.44
CA ALA A 278 7.75 17.92 15.23
C ALA A 278 7.67 16.41 15.53
N PRO A 279 6.97 15.93 16.58
CA PRO A 279 6.77 14.49 16.80
C PRO A 279 6.04 13.79 15.65
N THR A 280 4.96 14.39 15.12
CA THR A 280 4.24 13.83 13.97
C THR A 280 5.13 13.79 12.72
N GLN A 281 5.93 14.83 12.50
CA GLN A 281 6.92 14.87 11.41
C GLN A 281 7.98 13.78 11.54
N ALA A 282 8.52 13.58 12.75
CA ALA A 282 9.53 12.55 13.01
C ALA A 282 8.94 11.13 12.80
N ARG A 283 7.68 10.91 13.19
CA ARG A 283 7.00 9.63 12.96
C ARG A 283 6.80 9.35 11.47
N TYR A 284 6.41 10.36 10.68
CA TYR A 284 6.31 10.23 9.23
C TYR A 284 7.66 9.90 8.59
N ALA A 285 8.74 10.56 9.01
CA ALA A 285 10.08 10.28 8.50
C ALA A 285 10.55 8.85 8.85
N ALA A 286 10.26 8.37 10.06
CA ALA A 286 10.56 6.99 10.45
C ALA A 286 9.78 5.97 9.59
N LEU A 287 8.52 6.28 9.26
CA LEU A 287 7.70 5.45 8.39
C LEU A 287 8.27 5.37 6.95
N LEU A 288 8.70 6.51 6.39
CA LEU A 288 9.37 6.53 5.09
C LEU A 288 10.67 5.73 5.09
N ALA A 289 11.44 5.77 6.18
CA ALA A 289 12.65 4.97 6.31
C ALA A 289 12.34 3.46 6.37
N ALA A 290 11.30 3.06 7.08
CA ALA A 290 10.84 1.66 7.12
C ALA A 290 10.36 1.19 5.73
N GLU A 291 9.59 2.02 5.03
CA GLU A 291 9.14 1.75 3.67
C GLU A 291 10.27 1.73 2.64
N ALA A 292 11.42 2.36 2.90
CA ALA A 292 12.60 2.29 2.04
C ALA A 292 13.48 1.05 2.29
N GLY A 293 13.21 0.29 3.35
CA GLY A 293 13.95 -0.94 3.65
C GLY A 293 13.71 -2.06 2.64
N ASP A 294 14.56 -3.08 2.68
CA ASP A 294 14.42 -4.33 1.93
C ASP A 294 14.42 -5.53 2.90
N PRO A 295 13.28 -6.21 3.13
CA PRO A 295 13.22 -7.39 4.00
C PRO A 295 13.84 -8.65 3.40
N LEU A 296 14.12 -8.67 2.10
CA LEU A 296 14.62 -9.87 1.40
C LEU A 296 16.15 -9.95 1.39
N ARG A 297 16.84 -8.86 1.75
CA ARG A 297 18.30 -8.81 1.83
C ARG A 297 18.74 -8.56 3.28
N PRO A 298 19.68 -9.35 3.82
CA PRO A 298 20.31 -9.01 5.09
C PRO A 298 20.96 -7.61 4.97
N GLN A 299 20.67 -6.73 5.93
CA GLN A 299 21.30 -5.42 6.05
C GLN A 299 22.78 -5.54 6.45
#